data_AF-A0A2N5Z0R5-F1
#
_entry.id   AF-A0A2N5Z0R5-F1
#
_cell.length_a   1.000
_cell.length_b   1.000
_cell.length_c   1.000
_cell.angle_alpha   90.00
_cell.angle_beta   90.00
_cell.angle_gamma   90.00
#
_symmetry.space_group_name_H-M   'P 1'
#
loop_
_entity.id
_entity.type
_entity.pdbx_description
1 polymer ?
#
loop_
_entity_poly.entity_id
_entity_poly.type
_entity_poly.pdbx_seq_one_letter_code
_entity_poly.pdbx_strand_id
1 'polypeptide(L)'
;MKYEKIVQSYIESTHKLGDQSGSSGHLSFQSYTIHSIDYEKQGDTIKILAQYSVFTETEFTYYPDNPPYEDEYRVKLLCSDQGEIIEADNTYN
;
A
#
# COMPACT_ATOMS: atom_id res chain seq x y z
N MET A 1 11.76 8.27 7.80
CA MET A 1 12.54 7.51 6.82
C MET A 1 12.74 6.02 7.13
N LYS A 2 12.80 5.53 8.39
CA LYS A 2 12.81 4.07 8.68
C LYS A 2 11.43 3.42 8.47
N TYR A 3 10.38 4.03 9.02
CA TYR A 3 9.01 3.48 9.00
C TYR A 3 8.36 3.50 7.63
N GLU A 4 8.69 4.50 6.83
CA GLU A 4 8.27 4.58 5.42
C GLU A 4 8.70 3.36 4.63
N LYS A 5 9.95 2.90 4.77
CA LYS A 5 10.42 1.68 4.11
C LYS A 5 9.67 0.44 4.58
N ILE A 6 9.33 0.35 5.86
CA ILE A 6 8.53 -0.77 6.40
C ILE A 6 7.15 -0.79 5.74
N VAL A 7 6.50 0.37 5.66
CA VAL A 7 5.19 0.53 5.00
C VAL A 7 5.30 0.22 3.50
N GLN A 8 6.34 0.69 2.81
CA GLN A 8 6.57 0.39 1.39
C GLN A 8 6.74 -1.12 1.15
N SER A 9 7.60 -1.79 1.93
CA SER A 9 7.78 -3.25 1.83
C SER A 9 6.50 -4.02 2.17
N TYR A 10 5.70 -3.52 3.11
CA TYR A 10 4.39 -4.09 3.39
C TYR A 10 3.44 -3.97 2.18
N ILE A 11 3.35 -2.79 1.56
CA ILE A 11 2.49 -2.55 0.38
C ILE A 11 2.96 -3.43 -0.79
N GLU A 12 4.27 -3.47 -1.06
CA GLU A 12 4.88 -4.27 -2.13
C GLU A 12 4.68 -5.78 -1.94
N SER A 13 4.64 -6.26 -0.70
CA SER A 13 4.37 -7.69 -0.43
C SER A 13 2.88 -8.04 -0.46
N THR A 14 2.00 -7.06 -0.24
CA THR A 14 0.54 -7.25 -0.19
C THR A 14 -0.11 -7.09 -1.56
N HIS A 15 0.38 -6.15 -2.37
CA HIS A 15 -0.18 -5.79 -3.66
C HIS A 15 0.72 -6.25 -4.80
N LYS A 16 0.11 -6.66 -5.91
CA LYS A 16 0.84 -7.02 -7.13
C LYS A 16 1.15 -5.79 -7.95
N LEU A 17 2.07 -4.97 -7.43
CA LEU A 17 2.48 -3.73 -8.07
C LEU A 17 3.19 -3.98 -9.41
N GLY A 18 3.17 -2.95 -10.25
CA GLY A 18 3.76 -2.99 -11.59
C GLY A 18 2.83 -3.56 -12.65
N ASP A 19 3.42 -4.00 -13.76
CA ASP A 19 2.68 -4.54 -14.90
C ASP A 19 2.02 -5.88 -14.57
N GLN A 20 0.73 -5.98 -14.88
CA GLN A 20 -0.09 -7.16 -14.73
C GLN A 20 -0.74 -7.49 -16.09
N SER A 21 -0.78 -8.77 -16.44
CA SER A 21 -1.58 -9.26 -17.56
C SER A 21 -2.81 -9.97 -17.02
N GLY A 22 -3.99 -9.42 -17.30
CA GLY A 22 -5.26 -10.05 -16.98
C GLY A 22 -5.45 -11.37 -17.72
N SER A 23 -6.28 -12.26 -17.18
CA SER A 23 -6.57 -13.59 -17.76
C SER A 23 -7.20 -13.54 -19.16
N SER A 24 -7.78 -12.40 -19.54
CA SER A 24 -8.33 -12.14 -20.88
C SER A 24 -7.32 -11.52 -21.86
N GLY A 25 -6.08 -11.26 -21.44
CA GLY A 25 -5.03 -10.66 -22.27
C GLY A 25 -4.92 -9.13 -22.18
N HIS A 26 -5.69 -8.47 -21.33
CA HIS A 26 -5.60 -7.02 -21.11
C HIS A 26 -4.44 -6.67 -20.19
N LEU A 27 -3.77 -5.54 -20.49
CA LEU A 27 -2.71 -5.00 -19.66
C LEU A 27 -3.29 -4.08 -18.58
N SER A 28 -2.81 -4.24 -17.36
CA SER A 28 -3.01 -3.29 -16.28
C SER A 28 -1.71 -2.99 -15.56
N PHE A 29 -1.65 -1.84 -14.90
CA PHE A 29 -0.51 -1.40 -14.12
C PHE A 29 -1.00 -0.97 -12.75
N GLN A 30 -0.41 -1.52 -11.70
CA GLN A 30 -0.72 -1.12 -10.32
C GLN A 30 0.39 -0.28 -9.72
N SER A 31 0.03 0.88 -9.19
CA SER A 31 0.92 1.76 -8.43
C SER A 31 0.29 2.14 -7.10
N TYR A 32 1.04 2.82 -6.23
CA TYR A 32 0.52 3.27 -4.94
C TYR A 32 1.05 4.65 -4.58
N THR A 33 0.31 5.34 -3.72
CA THR A 33 0.76 6.58 -3.06
C THR A 33 0.48 6.48 -1.56
N ILE A 34 1.49 6.80 -0.75
CA ILE A 34 1.32 6.90 0.71
C ILE A 34 0.91 8.32 1.04
N HIS A 35 -0.22 8.47 1.75
CA HIS A 35 -0.77 9.76 2.15
C HIS A 35 -0.28 10.20 3.52
N SER A 36 -0.24 9.27 4.47
CA SER A 36 0.21 9.54 5.84
C SER A 36 0.86 8.32 6.47
N ILE A 37 1.80 8.60 7.37
CA ILE A 37 2.44 7.62 8.25
C ILE A 37 2.58 8.25 9.63
N ASP A 38 1.84 7.74 10.59
CA ASP A 38 1.99 8.04 12.01
C ASP A 38 2.63 6.85 12.72
N TYR A 39 3.40 7.11 13.78
CA TYR A 39 3.99 6.04 14.56
C TYR A 39 4.08 6.37 16.04
N GLU A 40 4.02 5.33 16.87
CA GLU A 40 4.14 5.41 18.32
C GLU A 40 5.02 4.28 18.83
N LYS A 41 6.04 4.60 19.63
CA LYS A 41 6.88 3.59 20.28
C LYS A 41 6.25 3.18 21.61
N GLN A 42 6.02 1.88 21.80
CA GLN A 42 5.48 1.29 23.02
C GLN A 42 6.44 0.22 23.54
N GLY A 43 7.35 0.61 24.45
CA GLY A 43 8.41 -0.27 24.95
C GLY A 43 9.34 -0.71 23.81
N ASP A 44 9.42 -2.02 23.60
CA ASP A 44 10.23 -2.65 22.54
C ASP A 44 9.48 -2.83 21.21
N THR A 45 8.27 -2.28 21.13
CA THR A 45 7.44 -2.34 19.91
C THR A 45 7.16 -0.95 19.35
N ILE A 46 6.82 -0.91 18.08
CA ILE A 46 6.48 0.30 17.34
C ILE A 46 5.16 0.05 16.63
N LYS A 47 4.17 0.87 16.92
CA LYS A 47 2.90 0.89 16.18
C LYS A 47 3.02 1.90 15.06
N ILE A 48 2.67 1.50 13.85
CA ILE A 48 2.65 2.36 12.66
C ILE A 48 1.22 2.37 12.13
N LEU A 49 0.68 3.56 11.90
CA LEU A 49 -0.61 3.78 11.26
C LEU A 49 -0.32 4.42 9.91
N ALA A 50 -0.71 3.79 8.82
CA ALA A 50 -0.50 4.33 7.49
C ALA A 50 -1.79 4.37 6.68
N GLN A 51 -1.96 5.45 5.92
CA GLN A 51 -3.00 5.58 4.89
C GLN A 51 -2.33 5.66 3.53
N TYR A 52 -2.82 4.87 2.57
CA TYR A 52 -2.28 4.84 1.21
C TYR A 52 -3.38 4.49 0.20
N SER A 53 -3.20 4.91 -1.05
CA SER A 53 -4.05 4.49 -2.17
C SER A 53 -3.29 3.54 -3.09
N VAL A 54 -3.99 2.57 -3.67
CA VAL A 54 -3.52 1.79 -4.81
C VAL A 54 -4.29 2.21 -6.04
N PHE A 55 -3.58 2.52 -7.11
CA PHE A 55 -4.14 2.91 -8.39
C PHE A 55 -3.99 1.76 -9.38
N THR A 56 -5.09 1.39 -10.02
CA THR A 56 -5.09 0.43 -11.13
C THR A 56 -5.35 1.18 -12.43
N GLU A 57 -4.32 1.25 -13.25
CA GLU A 57 -4.40 1.73 -14.63
C GLU A 57 -4.60 0.53 -15.56
N THR A 58 -5.34 0.74 -16.64
CA THR A 58 -5.54 -0.25 -17.70
C THR A 58 -5.21 0.37 -19.04
N GLU A 59 -5.14 -0.43 -20.09
CA GLU A 59 -5.05 0.08 -21.47
C GLU A 59 -6.20 1.03 -21.87
N PHE A 60 -7.29 1.04 -21.10
CA PHE A 60 -8.44 1.93 -21.29
C PHE A 60 -8.41 3.16 -20.37
N THR A 61 -7.36 3.37 -19.58
CA THR A 61 -7.24 4.56 -18.74
C THR A 61 -6.87 5.76 -19.62
N TYR A 62 -7.73 6.77 -19.66
CA TYR A 62 -7.50 8.02 -20.38
C TYR A 62 -8.05 9.19 -19.59
N TYR A 63 -7.23 10.21 -19.37
CA TYR A 63 -7.63 11.38 -18.60
C TYR A 63 -8.28 12.44 -19.49
N PRO A 64 -9.36 13.10 -19.04
CA PRO A 64 -10.02 12.94 -17.76
C PRO A 64 -11.19 11.93 -17.75
N ASP A 65 -11.62 11.40 -18.90
CA ASP A 65 -12.95 10.76 -18.97
C ASP A 65 -12.98 9.31 -18.45
N ASN A 66 -11.84 8.62 -18.36
CA ASN A 66 -11.71 7.33 -17.67
C ASN A 66 -10.41 7.28 -16.85
N PRO A 67 -10.37 7.93 -15.67
CA PRO A 67 -9.20 7.94 -14.80
C PRO A 67 -8.90 6.52 -14.25
N PRO A 68 -7.72 6.31 -13.65
CA PRO A 68 -7.41 5.06 -12.97
C PRO A 68 -8.44 4.76 -11.89
N TYR A 69 -8.62 3.48 -11.63
CA TYR A 69 -9.37 3.05 -10.45
C TYR A 69 -8.50 3.25 -9.20
N GLU A 70 -9.08 3.79 -8.14
CA GLU A 70 -8.39 4.08 -6.87
C GLU A 70 -9.05 3.32 -5.73
N ASP A 71 -8.26 2.53 -5.00
CA ASP A 71 -8.65 1.92 -3.73
C ASP A 71 -7.87 2.57 -2.58
N GLU A 72 -8.58 3.06 -1.56
CA GLU A 72 -7.97 3.60 -0.35
C GLU A 72 -7.83 2.54 0.75
N TYR A 73 -6.68 2.52 1.42
CA TYR A 73 -6.37 1.59 2.49
C TYR A 73 -5.92 2.32 3.75
N ARG A 74 -6.26 1.72 4.89
CA ARG A 74 -5.65 2.04 6.18
C ARG A 74 -5.08 0.78 6.79
N VAL A 75 -3.83 0.85 7.20
CA VAL A 75 -3.14 -0.28 7.85
C VAL A 75 -2.58 0.14 9.21
N LYS A 76 -2.69 -0.77 10.16
CA LYS A 76 -1.99 -0.71 11.44
C LYS A 76 -0.95 -1.83 11.47
N LEU A 77 0.32 -1.45 11.55
CA LEU A 77 1.43 -2.38 11.69
C LEU A 77 1.96 -2.33 13.11
N LEU A 78 2.16 -3.50 13.73
CA LEU A 78 2.96 -3.63 14.93
C LEU A 78 4.32 -4.17 14.52
N CYS A 79 5.39 -3.45 14.85
CA CYS A 79 6.75 -3.82 14.49
C CYS A 79 7.62 -3.99 15.74
N SER A 80 8.65 -4.83 15.64
CA SER A 80 9.75 -4.85 16.61
C SER A 80 10.58 -3.57 16.52
N ASP A 81 11.38 -3.28 17.54
CA ASP A 81 12.36 -2.19 17.52
C ASP A 81 13.38 -2.30 16.35
N GLN A 82 13.66 -3.52 15.91
CA GLN A 82 14.49 -3.82 14.75
C GLN A 82 13.80 -3.47 13.44
N GLY A 83 12.46 -3.46 13.40
CA GLY A 83 11.66 -3.08 12.24
C GLY A 83 11.01 -4.27 11.52
N GLU A 84 10.97 -5.44 12.14
CA GLU A 84 10.22 -6.59 11.63
C GLU A 84 8.74 -6.42 11.94
N ILE A 85 7.86 -6.73 10.98
CA ILE A 85 6.40 -6.67 11.17
C ILE A 85 5.97 -7.92 11.95
N ILE A 86 5.40 -7.70 13.13
CA ILE A 86 4.86 -8.73 14.03
C ILE A 86 3.39 -8.98 13.72
N GLU A 87 2.63 -7.91 13.49
CA GLU A 87 1.20 -7.95 13.24
C GLU A 87 0.81 -6.87 12.22
N ALA A 88 -0.19 -7.17 11.38
CA ALA A 88 -0.76 -6.24 10.42
C ALA A 88 -2.29 -6.36 10.44
N ASP A 89 -2.96 -5.23 10.66
CA ASP A 89 -4.42 -5.10 10.64
C ASP A 89 -4.83 -4.12 9.54
N ASN A 90 -5.53 -4.62 8.52
CA ASN A 90 -5.99 -3.85 7.38
C ASN A 90 -7.47 -3.51 7.54
N THR A 91 -7.80 -2.22 7.41
CA THR A 91 -9.17 -1.77 7.24
C THR A 91 -9.36 -1.26 5.81
N TYR A 92 -10.29 -1.89 5.10
CA TYR A 92 -10.77 -1.46 3.78
C TYR A 92 -11.97 -0.54 4.01
N ASN A 93 -11.98 0.63 3.38
CA ASN A 93 -13.17 1.50 3.36
C ASN A 93 -14.06 1.15 2.16
#